data_AF-A0A2D6Y6F1-F1
#
_entry.id   AF-A0A2D6Y6F1-F1
#
_cell.length_a   1.000
_cell.length_b   1.000
_cell.length_c   1.000
_cell.angle_alpha   90.00
_cell.angle_beta   90.00
_cell.angle_gamma   90.00
#
_symmetry.space_group_name_H-M   'P 1'
#
loop_
_entity.id
_entity.type
_entity.pdbx_description
1 polymer ?
#
loop_
_entity_poly.entity_id
_entity_poly.type
_entity_poly.pdbx_seq_one_letter_code
_entity_poly.pdbx_strand_id
1 'polypeptide(L)' 'MSMKQLETFMSRVKSNDGIREEVQRCGKDNTCVVKVAAKHGHKFSPASLSRWQRDHH' A
#
# COMPACT_ATOMS: atom_id res chain seq x y z
N MET A 1 9.17 4.82 -10.50
CA MET A 1 8.96 4.31 -9.12
C MET A 1 8.53 2.86 -9.20
N SER A 2 9.02 1.98 -8.32
CA SER A 2 9.02 0.52 -8.52
C SER A 2 7.75 -0.17 -8.03
N MET A 3 7.01 -0.84 -8.93
CA MET A 3 5.87 -1.72 -8.59
C MET A 3 6.26 -2.82 -7.59
N LYS A 4 7.51 -3.27 -7.61
CA LYS A 4 8.04 -4.27 -6.67
C LYS A 4 7.93 -3.83 -5.21
N GLN A 5 8.10 -2.53 -4.93
CA GLN A 5 7.95 -2.01 -3.56
C GLN A 5 6.49 -2.04 -3.10
N LEU A 6 5.55 -1.79 -4.01
CA LEU A 6 4.11 -1.91 -3.75
C LEU A 6 3.71 -3.36 -3.50
N GLU A 7 4.12 -4.30 -4.35
CA GLU A 7 3.81 -5.72 -4.16
C GLU A 7 4.38 -6.26 -2.85
N THR A 8 5.63 -5.89 -2.52
CA THR A 8 6.23 -6.28 -1.24
C THR A 8 5.46 -5.69 -0.06
N PHE A 9 5.04 -4.42 -0.16
CA PHE A 9 4.21 -3.78 0.86
C PHE A 9 2.87 -4.50 1.02
N MET A 10 2.17 -4.80 -0.09
CA MET A 10 0.88 -5.50 -0.07
C MET A 10 1.00 -6.92 0.49
N SER A 11 2.10 -7.62 0.20
CA SER A 11 2.41 -8.90 0.83
C SER A 11 2.57 -8.76 2.35
N ARG A 12 3.25 -7.70 2.80
CA ARG A 12 3.42 -7.38 4.23
C ARG A 12 2.13 -6.96 4.91
N VAL A 13 1.25 -6.25 4.22
CA VAL A 13 -0.10 -5.90 4.68
C VAL A 13 -0.93 -7.17 4.92
N LYS A 14 -0.75 -8.21 4.11
CA LYS A 14 -1.43 -9.50 4.30
C LYS A 14 -0.86 -10.32 5.48
N SER A 15 0.43 -10.21 5.77
CA SER A 15 1.10 -10.99 6.82
C SER A 15 1.24 -10.26 8.16
N ASN A 16 0.91 -8.97 8.23
CA ASN A 16 1.02 -8.16 9.44
C ASN A 16 -0.29 -7.39 9.71
N ASP A 17 -1.03 -7.83 10.73
CA ASP A 17 -2.32 -7.23 11.08
C ASP A 17 -2.21 -5.77 11.53
N GLY A 18 -1.08 -5.33 12.11
CA GLY A 18 -0.88 -3.93 12.49
C GLY A 18 -0.79 -3.00 11.27
N ILE A 19 -0.04 -3.41 10.25
CA ILE A 19 0.02 -2.66 8.97
C ILE A 19 -1.34 -2.74 8.27
N ARG A 20 -2.02 -3.89 8.35
CA ARG A 20 -3.37 -4.06 7.80
C ARG A 20 -4.36 -3.08 8.41
N GLU A 21 -4.37 -2.94 9.73
CA GLU A 21 -5.23 -1.96 10.41
C GLU A 21 -4.91 -0.53 9.99
N GLU A 22 -3.63 -0.15 9.89
CA GLU A 22 -3.25 1.19 9.43
C GLU A 22 -3.75 1.48 8.01
N VAL A 23 -3.61 0.51 7.10
CA VAL A 23 -4.11 0.63 5.72
C VAL A 23 -5.64 0.65 5.70
N GLN A 24 -6.32 -0.15 6.53
CA GLN A 24 -7.77 -0.15 6.63
C GLN A 24 -8.32 1.19 7.16
N ARG A 25 -7.63 1.84 8.11
CA ARG A 25 -7.98 3.18 8.60
C ARG A 25 -7.90 4.24 7.50
N CYS A 26 -7.09 4.03 6.46
CA CYS A 26 -7.03 4.92 5.30
C CYS A 26 -8.26 4.78 4.36
N GLY A 27 -9.00 3.67 4.43
CA GLY A 27 -10.15 3.43 3.57
C GLY A 27 -9.82 3.53 2.08
N LYS A 28 -10.41 4.51 1.38
CA LYS A 28 -10.20 4.77 -0.06
C LYS A 28 -9.14 5.82 -0.36
N ASP A 29 -8.48 6.39 0.66
CA ASP A 29 -7.45 7.41 0.46
C ASP A 29 -6.10 6.75 0.11
N ASN A 30 -5.82 6.67 -1.18
CA ASN A 30 -4.56 6.14 -1.70
C ASN A 30 -3.33 6.97 -1.28
N THR A 31 -3.50 8.25 -0.97
CA THR A 31 -2.42 9.09 -0.45
C THR A 31 -2.08 8.70 0.99
N CYS A 32 -3.09 8.39 1.79
CA CYS A 32 -2.91 7.85 3.15
C CYS A 32 -2.17 6.50 3.11
N VAL A 33 -2.57 5.58 2.22
CA VAL A 33 -1.91 4.27 2.09
C VAL A 33 -0.43 4.42 1.69
N VAL A 34 -0.13 5.34 0.76
CA VAL A 34 1.26 5.64 0.36
C VAL A 34 2.07 6.20 1.54
N LYS A 35 1.47 7.03 2.41
CA LYS A 35 2.13 7.52 3.63
C LYS A 35 2.40 6.38 4.62
N VAL A 36 1.45 5.48 4.82
CA VAL A 36 1.63 4.28 5.66
C VAL A 36 2.77 3.43 5.09
N ALA A 37 2.77 3.16 3.80
CA ALA A 37 3.85 2.44 3.15
C ALA A 37 5.22 3.10 3.36
N ALA A 38 5.29 4.43 3.23
CA ALA A 38 6.52 5.19 3.46
C ALA A 38 7.03 5.07 4.90
N LYS A 39 6.14 5.04 5.91
CA LYS A 39 6.51 4.78 7.32
C LYS A 39 7.15 3.41 7.51
N HIS A 40 6.68 2.41 6.74
CA HIS A 40 7.18 1.03 6.78
C HIS A 40 8.36 0.78 5.82
N GLY A 41 8.93 1.82 5.21
CA GLY A 41 10.12 1.73 4.34
C GLY A 41 9.81 1.42 2.86
N HIS A 42 8.54 1.46 2.45
CA HIS A 42 8.09 1.21 1.09
C HIS A 42 7.72 2.51 0.38
N LYS A 43 8.29 2.78 -0.79
CA LYS A 43 8.03 3.98 -1.59
C LYS A 43 7.42 3.62 -2.94
N PHE A 44 6.17 4.01 -3.14
CA PHE A 44 5.47 3.91 -4.42
C PHE A 44 4.53 5.10 -4.59
N SER A 45 4.11 5.38 -5.82
CA SER A 45 3.20 6.49 -6.08
C SER A 45 1.74 6.07 -5.87
N PRO A 46 0.84 7.02 -5.56
CA PRO A 46 -0.60 6.74 -5.52
C PRO A 46 -1.12 6.17 -6.85
N ALA A 47 -0.53 6.58 -7.99
CA ALA A 47 -0.89 6.05 -9.30
C ALA A 47 -0.54 4.55 -9.46
N SER A 48 0.60 4.10 -8.94
CA SER A 48 0.96 2.68 -8.89
C SER A 48 -0.03 1.89 -8.03
N LEU A 49 -0.41 2.44 -6.87
CA LEU A 49 -1.42 1.83 -6.00
C LEU A 49 -2.79 1.74 -6.68
N SER A 50 -3.27 2.82 -7.30
CA SER A 50 -4.55 2.82 -8.03
C SER A 50 -4.55 1.84 -9.21
N ARG A 51 -3.41 1.66 -9.88
CA ARG A 51 -3.27 0.65 -10.94
C ARG A 51 -3.35 -0.76 -10.37
N TRP A 52 -2.57 -1.05 -9.34
CA TRP A 52 -2.58 -2.34 -8.66
C TRP A 52 -3.96 -2.71 -8.11
N GLN A 53 -4.65 -1.76 -7.48
CA GLN A 53 -6.01 -1.96 -6.99
C GLN A 53 -6.99 -2.32 -8.11
N ARG A 54 -6.83 -1.78 -9.33
CA ARG A 54 -7.66 -2.14 -10.49
C ARG A 54 -7.32 -3.53 -11.03
N ASP A 55 -6.03 -3.86 -11.09
CA ASP A 55 -5.55 -5.14 -11.62
C ASP A 55 -5.84 -6.32 -10.66
N HIS A 56 -6.07 -6.04 -9.37
CA HIS A 56 -6.34 -7.01 -8.31
C HIS A 56 -7.74 -6.88 -7.68
N HIS A 57 -8.70 -6.23 -8.37
CA HIS A 57 -10.09 -6.10 -7.94
C HIS A 57 -11.01 -7.20 -8.49
#